data_AF-A0A7S0HNL7-F1
#
_entry.id   AF-A0A7S0HNL7-F1
#
_cell.length_a   1.000
_cell.length_b   1.000
_cell.length_c   1.000
_cell.angle_alpha   90.00
_cell.angle_beta   90.00
_cell.angle_gamma   90.00
#
_symmetry.space_group_name_H-M   'P 1'
#
loop_
_entity.id
_entity.type
_entity.pdbx_description
1 polymer ?
#
loop_
_entity_poly.entity_id
_entity_poly.type
_entity_poly.pdbx_seq_one_letter_code
_entity_poly.pdbx_strand_id
1 'polypeptide(L)'
;SLLRVPRLSSPWRRAMADPLAALAAFEASLVQSGMDITQRFDTAWYNDYVAEESLPLHPLPTCGRASSMAVLIGNTSALWPAFLAWLNAQPDPESVVDPLDTYTDRVINLAVEKLLASPGMEGTEHHIYWPWEGGERLVSMQRAAVASGLCYHDSETQLAIHPTFGAWHAYRAVLVLSTPALADSLAPSAPNRLPCLLSVAEKDAARAAMTSALRASDEVNLCTQLHGAKGMEVDVRLAWAALRD
;
A
#
# COMPACT_ATOMS: atom_id res chain seq x y z
N SER A 1 -53.97 19.16 34.47
CA SER A 1 -53.54 19.16 33.06
C SER A 1 -52.07 19.60 33.02
N LEU A 2 -51.15 18.64 33.07
CA LEU A 2 -49.70 18.91 33.01
C LEU A 2 -49.31 19.00 31.54
N LEU A 3 -48.96 20.20 31.09
CA LEU A 3 -48.46 20.46 29.74
C LEU A 3 -47.18 19.63 29.51
N ARG A 4 -47.27 18.60 28.68
CA ARG A 4 -46.11 17.90 28.12
C ARG A 4 -45.35 18.89 27.25
N VAL A 5 -44.21 19.37 27.74
CA VAL A 5 -43.23 20.06 26.91
C VAL A 5 -42.69 19.03 25.90
N PRO A 6 -42.80 19.25 24.59
CA PRO A 6 -42.22 18.36 23.60
C PRO A 6 -40.70 18.32 23.80
N ARG A 7 -40.12 17.12 23.92
CA ARG A 7 -38.66 16.96 23.82
C ARG A 7 -38.26 17.34 22.40
N LEU A 8 -37.91 18.60 22.19
CA LEU A 8 -37.20 19.04 21.00
C LEU A 8 -35.87 18.29 21.00
N SER A 9 -35.77 17.25 20.16
CA SER A 9 -34.49 16.62 19.85
C SER A 9 -33.60 17.71 19.29
N SER A 10 -32.58 18.09 20.06
CA SER A 10 -31.82 19.28 19.74
C SER A 10 -31.16 19.18 18.35
N PRO A 11 -31.35 20.18 17.46
CA PRO A 11 -30.68 20.26 16.16
C PRO A 11 -29.15 20.24 16.26
N TRP A 12 -28.58 20.68 17.40
CA TRP A 12 -27.13 20.71 17.61
C TRP A 12 -26.50 19.33 17.83
N ARG A 13 -27.26 18.28 18.19
CA ARG A 13 -26.71 16.91 18.32
C ARG A 13 -26.49 16.24 16.97
N ARG A 14 -27.18 16.67 15.91
CA ARG A 14 -26.94 16.20 14.53
C ARG A 14 -25.84 16.99 13.82
N ALA A 15 -25.38 18.10 14.39
CA ALA A 15 -24.42 19.01 13.77
C ALA A 15 -22.95 18.74 14.14
N MET A 16 -22.61 17.63 14.82
CA MET A 16 -21.22 17.31 15.17
C MET A 16 -20.93 15.80 15.18
N ALA A 17 -21.28 15.15 14.08
CA ALA A 17 -20.75 13.87 13.68
C ALA A 17 -20.21 14.09 12.27
N ASP A 18 -18.89 14.29 12.14
CA ASP A 18 -18.24 14.58 10.87
C ASP A 18 -17.35 13.38 10.49
N PRO A 19 -17.86 12.49 9.62
CA PRO A 19 -17.11 11.34 9.12
C PRO A 19 -15.76 11.72 8.49
N LEU A 20 -15.66 12.90 7.87
CA LEU A 20 -14.40 13.35 7.24
C LEU A 20 -13.38 13.77 8.29
N ALA A 21 -13.81 14.41 9.37
CA ALA A 21 -12.93 14.71 10.51
C ALA A 21 -12.45 13.43 11.21
N ALA A 22 -13.35 12.45 11.38
CA ALA A 22 -13.00 11.13 11.93
C ALA A 22 -11.97 10.41 11.03
N LEU A 23 -12.18 10.43 9.72
CA LEU A 23 -11.25 9.87 8.74
C LEU A 23 -9.88 10.57 8.77
N ALA A 24 -9.85 11.90 8.86
CA ALA A 24 -8.59 12.63 8.96
C ALA A 24 -7.82 12.29 10.25
N ALA A 25 -8.53 12.11 11.38
CA ALA A 25 -7.92 11.67 12.63
C ALA A 25 -7.37 10.23 12.55
N PHE A 26 -8.09 9.35 11.84
CA PHE A 26 -7.63 8.00 11.51
C PHE A 26 -6.32 8.02 10.71
N GLU A 27 -6.26 8.78 9.61
CA GLU A 27 -5.05 8.91 8.79
C GLU A 27 -3.88 9.49 9.58
N ALA A 28 -4.12 10.51 10.41
CA ALA A 28 -3.09 11.07 11.28
C ALA A 28 -2.54 10.03 12.29
N SER A 29 -3.40 9.14 12.80
CA SER A 29 -2.98 8.08 13.73
C SER A 29 -2.15 6.98 13.04
N LEU A 30 -2.44 6.70 11.76
CA LEU A 30 -1.65 5.80 10.93
C LEU A 30 -0.24 6.35 10.69
N VAL A 31 -0.13 7.63 10.34
CA VAL A 31 1.17 8.31 10.14
C VAL A 31 2.04 8.26 11.41
N GLN A 32 1.44 8.46 12.59
CA GLN A 32 2.15 8.35 13.87
C GLN A 32 2.73 6.95 14.14
N SER A 33 2.16 5.94 13.48
CA SER A 33 2.59 4.54 13.55
C SER A 33 3.42 4.12 12.32
N GLY A 34 3.90 5.08 11.53
CA GLY A 34 4.73 4.81 10.36
C GLY A 34 3.99 4.28 9.12
N MET A 35 2.65 4.31 9.12
CA MET A 35 1.82 4.07 7.94
C MET A 35 1.52 5.41 7.28
N ASP A 36 2.46 5.92 6.49
CA ASP A 36 2.47 7.27 5.94
C ASP A 36 1.89 7.38 4.52
N ILE A 37 1.43 6.26 3.94
CA ILE A 37 0.68 6.25 2.69
C ILE A 37 -0.78 5.94 3.01
N THR A 38 -1.66 6.91 2.76
CA THR A 38 -3.11 6.74 2.81
C THR A 38 -3.72 7.32 1.54
N GLN A 39 -4.29 6.46 0.70
CA GLN A 39 -4.93 6.87 -0.54
C GLN A 39 -6.40 6.47 -0.51
N ARG A 40 -7.27 7.47 -0.50
CA ARG A 40 -8.72 7.27 -0.62
C ARG A 40 -9.08 7.00 -2.08
N PHE A 41 -9.99 6.07 -2.32
CA PHE A 41 -10.48 5.77 -3.66
C PHE A 41 -11.89 5.17 -3.61
N ASP A 42 -12.61 5.25 -4.72
CA ASP A 42 -13.92 4.63 -4.84
C ASP A 42 -13.74 3.16 -5.23
N THR A 43 -14.45 2.24 -4.57
CA THR A 43 -14.39 0.80 -4.88
C THR A 43 -14.70 0.50 -6.35
N ALA A 44 -15.57 1.29 -6.99
CA ALA A 44 -15.90 1.16 -8.41
C ALA A 44 -14.68 1.39 -9.29
N TRP A 45 -13.78 2.33 -8.95
CA TRP A 45 -12.56 2.55 -9.77
C TRP A 45 -11.68 1.30 -9.83
N TYR A 46 -11.52 0.60 -8.71
CA TYR A 46 -10.80 -0.67 -8.67
C TYR A 46 -11.56 -1.79 -9.38
N ASN A 47 -12.87 -1.91 -9.15
CA ASN A 47 -13.71 -2.95 -9.73
C ASN A 47 -13.75 -2.84 -11.26
N ASP A 48 -13.92 -1.62 -11.78
CA ASP A 48 -13.89 -1.30 -13.20
C ASP A 48 -12.52 -1.63 -13.78
N TYR A 49 -11.43 -1.23 -13.10
CA TYR A 49 -10.06 -1.56 -13.54
C TYR A 49 -9.82 -3.08 -13.60
N VAL A 50 -10.26 -3.84 -12.58
CA VAL A 50 -10.15 -5.31 -12.56
C VAL A 50 -10.92 -5.94 -13.73
N ALA A 51 -12.12 -5.43 -14.02
CA ALA A 51 -12.94 -5.89 -15.13
C ALA A 51 -12.33 -5.54 -16.50
N GLU A 52 -11.88 -4.29 -16.69
CA GLU A 52 -11.22 -3.79 -17.90
C GLU A 52 -9.97 -4.61 -18.25
N GLU A 53 -9.14 -4.90 -17.26
CA GLU A 53 -7.90 -5.66 -17.43
C GLU A 53 -8.11 -7.19 -17.40
N SER A 54 -9.37 -7.65 -17.26
CA SER A 54 -9.73 -9.07 -17.18
C SER A 54 -8.93 -9.84 -16.12
N LEU A 55 -8.69 -9.21 -14.96
CA LEU A 55 -7.88 -9.80 -13.90
C LEU A 55 -8.69 -10.86 -13.13
N PRO A 56 -8.06 -11.97 -12.70
CA PRO A 56 -8.71 -13.02 -11.92
C PRO A 56 -8.83 -12.61 -10.44
N LEU A 57 -9.42 -11.44 -10.18
CA LEU A 57 -9.60 -10.86 -8.85
C LEU A 57 -11.07 -10.61 -8.58
N HIS A 58 -11.47 -10.75 -7.31
CA HIS A 58 -12.83 -10.42 -6.91
C HIS A 58 -13.00 -8.89 -6.77
N PRO A 59 -14.20 -8.36 -7.09
CA PRO A 59 -14.49 -6.96 -6.84
C PRO A 59 -14.49 -6.67 -5.32
N LEU A 60 -14.05 -5.47 -4.95
CA LEU A 60 -14.26 -4.95 -3.62
C LEU A 60 -15.75 -4.76 -3.33
N PRO A 61 -16.19 -4.99 -2.08
CA PRO A 61 -17.60 -4.90 -1.71
C PRO A 61 -18.09 -3.47 -1.79
N THR A 62 -19.26 -3.28 -2.37
CA THR A 62 -19.96 -1.99 -2.40
C THR A 62 -20.89 -1.79 -1.21
N CYS A 63 -20.96 -2.78 -0.30
CA CYS A 63 -21.75 -2.75 0.94
C CYS A 63 -23.23 -2.36 0.72
N GLY A 64 -23.84 -2.95 -0.32
CA GLY A 64 -25.25 -2.70 -0.68
C GLY A 64 -25.50 -1.39 -1.44
N ARG A 65 -24.45 -0.71 -1.90
CA ARG A 65 -24.51 0.57 -2.64
C ARG A 65 -24.00 0.42 -4.07
N ALA A 66 -24.08 1.51 -4.85
CA ALA A 66 -23.40 1.59 -6.15
C ALA A 66 -21.87 1.54 -5.98
N SER A 67 -21.35 2.24 -4.97
CA SER A 67 -19.96 2.20 -4.55
C SER A 67 -19.78 2.52 -3.06
N SER A 68 -18.60 2.23 -2.53
CA SER A 68 -18.13 2.58 -1.18
C SER A 68 -16.78 3.29 -1.26
N MET A 69 -16.42 4.02 -0.20
CA MET A 69 -15.06 4.55 -0.07
C MET A 69 -14.13 3.44 0.41
N ALA A 70 -12.98 3.33 -0.22
CA ALA A 70 -11.87 2.53 0.25
C ALA A 70 -10.65 3.41 0.57
N VAL A 71 -9.80 2.95 1.47
CA VAL A 71 -8.52 3.56 1.81
C VAL A 71 -7.43 2.52 1.64
N LEU A 72 -6.52 2.76 0.69
CA LEU A 72 -5.28 2.00 0.57
C LEU A 72 -4.29 2.53 1.60
N ILE A 73 -3.80 1.62 2.44
CA ILE A 73 -2.88 1.92 3.54
C ILE A 73 -1.54 1.27 3.22
N GLY A 74 -0.48 2.05 3.36
CA GLY A 74 0.88 1.59 3.13
C GLY A 74 1.91 2.40 3.90
N ASN A 75 3.17 2.13 3.60
CA ASN A 75 4.28 2.77 4.25
C ASN A 75 5.46 2.99 3.29
N THR A 76 6.24 4.03 3.56
CA THR A 76 7.60 4.24 3.05
C THR A 76 8.62 3.71 4.08
N SER A 77 9.86 4.21 4.05
CA SER A 77 10.85 4.00 5.11
C SER A 77 10.44 4.62 6.47
N ALA A 78 9.42 5.47 6.51
CA ALA A 78 8.87 6.04 7.74
C ALA A 78 8.37 4.99 8.76
N LEU A 79 8.12 3.76 8.31
CA LEU A 79 7.73 2.63 9.15
C LEU A 79 8.78 2.27 10.22
N TRP A 80 10.06 2.29 9.83
CA TRP A 80 11.11 1.59 10.56
C TRP A 80 11.29 2.06 12.01
N PRO A 81 11.30 3.37 12.33
CA PRO A 81 11.46 3.82 13.72
C PRO A 81 10.35 3.29 14.64
N ALA A 82 9.10 3.35 14.19
CA ALA A 82 7.95 2.93 15.00
C ALA A 82 7.88 1.40 15.14
N PHE A 83 8.16 0.67 14.05
CA PHE A 83 8.25 -0.80 14.06
C PHE A 83 9.37 -1.30 14.98
N LEU A 84 10.58 -0.75 14.87
CA LEU A 84 11.72 -1.17 15.69
C LEU A 84 11.51 -0.85 17.17
N ALA A 85 10.92 0.30 17.49
CA ALA A 85 10.55 0.64 18.87
C ALA A 85 9.52 -0.35 19.44
N TRP A 86 8.52 -0.74 18.65
CA TRP A 86 7.55 -1.76 19.05
C TRP A 86 8.20 -3.13 19.23
N LEU A 87 9.08 -3.55 18.31
CA LEU A 87 9.74 -4.85 18.36
C LEU A 87 10.65 -4.97 19.58
N ASN A 88 11.42 -3.92 19.87
CA ASN A 88 12.29 -3.85 21.06
C ASN A 88 11.52 -3.83 22.39
N ALA A 89 10.22 -3.47 22.37
CA ALA A 89 9.36 -3.50 23.55
C ALA A 89 8.72 -4.88 23.79
N GLN A 90 8.91 -5.86 22.89
CA GLN A 90 8.39 -7.21 23.09
C GLN A 90 9.22 -7.96 24.16
N PRO A 91 8.60 -8.81 25.00
CA PRO A 91 9.33 -9.58 26.02
C PRO A 91 10.41 -10.50 25.42
N ASP A 92 10.14 -11.05 24.23
CA ASP A 92 11.06 -11.86 23.45
C ASP A 92 10.92 -11.51 21.96
N PRO A 93 11.67 -10.50 21.47
CA PRO A 93 11.57 -10.01 20.10
C PRO A 93 11.88 -11.06 19.02
N GLU A 94 12.74 -12.04 19.33
CA GLU A 94 13.17 -13.07 18.37
C GLU A 94 12.09 -14.14 18.16
N SER A 95 11.20 -14.32 19.14
CA SER A 95 10.09 -15.27 19.06
C SER A 95 8.87 -14.78 18.28
N VAL A 96 8.84 -13.50 17.90
CA VAL A 96 7.70 -12.91 17.20
C VAL A 96 7.66 -13.43 15.77
N VAL A 97 6.67 -14.25 15.46
CA VAL A 97 6.40 -14.75 14.11
C VAL A 97 5.89 -13.60 13.24
N ASP A 98 6.42 -13.47 12.02
CA ASP A 98 6.05 -12.44 11.05
C ASP A 98 5.91 -11.05 11.70
N PRO A 99 6.99 -10.52 12.31
CA PRO A 99 6.90 -9.38 13.23
C PRO A 99 6.36 -8.13 12.54
N LEU A 100 6.67 -7.95 11.25
CA LEU A 100 6.19 -6.82 10.48
C LEU A 100 4.69 -6.90 10.19
N ASP A 101 4.20 -8.08 9.81
CA ASP A 101 2.78 -8.29 9.55
C ASP A 101 1.99 -8.16 10.87
N THR A 102 2.48 -8.77 11.95
CA THR A 102 1.94 -8.61 13.32
C THR A 102 1.85 -7.13 13.74
N TYR A 103 2.91 -6.36 13.49
CA TYR A 103 2.91 -4.93 13.77
C TYR A 103 1.86 -4.18 12.94
N THR A 104 1.85 -4.40 11.63
CA THR A 104 0.95 -3.70 10.69
C THR A 104 -0.52 -4.01 10.99
N ASP A 105 -0.85 -5.28 11.23
CA ASP A 105 -2.20 -5.72 11.62
C ASP A 105 -2.64 -4.98 12.88
N ARG A 106 -1.81 -5.00 13.92
CA ARG A 106 -2.13 -4.36 15.20
C ARG A 106 -2.38 -2.86 15.08
N VAL A 107 -1.50 -2.12 14.41
CA VAL A 107 -1.64 -0.65 14.33
C VAL A 107 -2.80 -0.24 13.45
N ILE A 108 -3.07 -0.97 12.37
CA ILE A 108 -4.19 -0.69 11.46
C ILE A 108 -5.52 -1.04 12.15
N ASN A 109 -5.64 -2.22 12.78
CA ASN A 109 -6.86 -2.59 13.51
C ASN A 109 -7.16 -1.59 14.64
N LEU A 110 -6.15 -1.19 15.43
CA LEU A 110 -6.35 -0.19 16.49
C LEU A 110 -6.80 1.17 15.93
N ALA A 111 -6.28 1.59 14.77
CA ALA A 111 -6.71 2.82 14.12
C ALA A 111 -8.16 2.70 13.60
N VAL A 112 -8.53 1.56 13.00
CA VAL A 112 -9.89 1.28 12.53
C VAL A 112 -10.88 1.24 13.69
N GLU A 113 -10.56 0.60 14.81
CA GLU A 113 -11.40 0.59 16.01
C GLU A 113 -11.71 2.00 16.51
N LYS A 114 -10.70 2.87 16.57
CA LYS A 114 -10.87 4.28 16.95
C LYS A 114 -11.70 5.06 15.93
N LEU A 115 -11.51 4.79 14.63
CA LEU A 115 -12.32 5.38 13.58
C LEU A 115 -13.79 5.02 13.76
N LEU A 116 -14.11 3.73 13.94
CA LEU A 116 -15.49 3.25 14.07
C LEU A 116 -16.16 3.64 15.38
N ALA A 117 -15.39 3.95 16.42
CA ALA A 117 -15.87 4.52 17.67
C ALA A 117 -16.07 6.05 17.61
N SER A 118 -15.67 6.70 16.51
CA SER A 118 -15.77 8.16 16.37
C SER A 118 -17.18 8.61 15.97
N PRO A 119 -17.63 9.79 16.42
CA PRO A 119 -18.94 10.34 16.05
C PRO A 119 -19.17 10.43 14.54
N GLY A 120 -20.21 9.77 14.05
CA GLY A 120 -20.56 9.70 12.63
C GLY A 120 -20.06 8.47 11.90
N MET A 121 -19.27 7.63 12.57
CA MET A 121 -18.76 6.36 12.04
C MET A 121 -19.39 5.15 12.74
N GLU A 122 -20.18 5.34 13.79
CA GLU A 122 -20.74 4.23 14.58
C GLU A 122 -21.64 3.33 13.73
N GLY A 123 -21.39 2.02 13.79
CA GLY A 123 -22.14 1.02 13.03
C GLY A 123 -21.86 1.02 11.52
N THR A 124 -20.83 1.74 11.06
CA THR A 124 -20.36 1.65 9.67
C THR A 124 -19.92 0.22 9.36
N GLU A 125 -20.58 -0.41 8.38
CA GLU A 125 -20.10 -1.66 7.81
C GLU A 125 -18.72 -1.41 7.17
N HIS A 126 -17.76 -2.27 7.49
CA HIS A 126 -16.40 -2.15 7.01
C HIS A 126 -15.78 -3.52 6.72
N HIS A 127 -14.79 -3.51 5.84
CA HIS A 127 -14.00 -4.69 5.48
C HIS A 127 -12.54 -4.30 5.40
N ILE A 128 -11.64 -5.08 6.02
CA ILE A 128 -10.19 -4.90 5.86
C ILE A 128 -9.67 -6.05 5.01
N TYR A 129 -8.89 -5.73 3.99
CA TYR A 129 -8.21 -6.69 3.13
C TYR A 129 -6.72 -6.59 3.34
N TRP A 130 -6.06 -7.74 3.47
CA TRP A 130 -4.62 -7.84 3.72
C TRP A 130 -3.88 -8.45 2.53
N PRO A 131 -2.61 -8.07 2.29
CA PRO A 131 -1.86 -8.54 1.12
C PRO A 131 -1.55 -10.04 1.15
N TRP A 132 -1.65 -10.70 2.31
CA TRP A 132 -1.46 -12.13 2.49
C TRP A 132 -2.75 -12.96 2.36
N GLU A 133 -3.91 -12.32 2.17
CA GLU A 133 -5.17 -13.03 1.96
C GLU A 133 -5.26 -13.66 0.56
N GLY A 134 -5.96 -14.79 0.47
CA GLY A 134 -6.21 -15.52 -0.78
C GLY A 134 -7.70 -15.73 -1.05
N GLY A 135 -8.01 -16.44 -2.15
CA GLY A 135 -9.39 -16.78 -2.52
C GLY A 135 -10.26 -15.55 -2.75
N GLU A 136 -11.48 -15.54 -2.22
CA GLU A 136 -12.43 -14.44 -2.37
C GLU A 136 -11.98 -13.13 -1.70
N ARG A 137 -10.99 -13.19 -0.80
CA ARG A 137 -10.39 -12.02 -0.17
C ARG A 137 -9.09 -11.54 -0.82
N LEU A 138 -8.66 -12.19 -1.91
CA LEU A 138 -7.48 -11.75 -2.64
C LEU A 138 -7.73 -10.38 -3.29
N VAL A 139 -6.98 -9.37 -2.84
CA VAL A 139 -6.98 -8.01 -3.39
C VAL A 139 -5.58 -7.66 -3.86
N SER A 140 -5.45 -7.16 -5.09
CA SER A 140 -4.16 -6.65 -5.55
C SER A 140 -3.98 -5.21 -5.10
N MET A 141 -3.18 -5.01 -4.05
CA MET A 141 -2.84 -3.70 -3.52
C MET A 141 -2.19 -2.79 -4.57
N GLN A 142 -1.38 -3.37 -5.45
CA GLN A 142 -0.77 -2.64 -6.57
C GLN A 142 -1.82 -2.12 -7.55
N ARG A 143 -2.85 -2.92 -7.87
CA ARG A 143 -3.94 -2.47 -8.77
C ARG A 143 -4.84 -1.45 -8.10
N ALA A 144 -5.08 -1.55 -6.79
CA ALA A 144 -5.75 -0.50 -6.02
C ALA A 144 -4.97 0.83 -6.10
N ALA A 145 -3.64 0.79 -6.01
CA ALA A 145 -2.81 1.99 -6.19
C ALA A 145 -2.87 2.57 -7.62
N VAL A 146 -2.93 1.72 -8.64
CA VAL A 146 -3.05 2.17 -10.04
C VAL A 146 -4.42 2.79 -10.31
N ALA A 147 -5.49 2.11 -9.90
CA ALA A 147 -6.87 2.55 -10.10
C ALA A 147 -7.17 3.87 -9.34
N SER A 148 -6.48 4.10 -8.23
CA SER A 148 -6.57 5.35 -7.46
C SER A 148 -5.64 6.47 -7.96
N GLY A 149 -4.83 6.22 -9.00
CA GLY A 149 -3.89 7.20 -9.54
C GLY A 149 -2.68 7.47 -8.64
N LEU A 150 -2.42 6.63 -7.64
CA LEU A 150 -1.30 6.80 -6.70
C LEU A 150 0.04 6.42 -7.31
N CYS A 151 0.07 5.36 -8.13
CA CYS A 151 1.29 4.83 -8.72
C CYS A 151 1.12 4.50 -10.20
N TYR A 152 2.25 4.60 -10.92
CA TYR A 152 2.41 3.95 -12.21
C TYR A 152 2.67 2.45 -11.97
N HIS A 153 2.08 1.58 -12.77
CA HIS A 153 2.49 0.18 -12.79
C HIS A 153 3.34 -0.10 -14.01
N ASP A 154 4.57 -0.53 -13.73
CA ASP A 154 5.50 -0.95 -14.76
C ASP A 154 5.25 -2.41 -15.15
N SER A 155 4.81 -2.63 -16.38
CA SER A 155 4.51 -3.96 -16.91
C SER A 155 5.76 -4.79 -17.17
N GLU A 156 6.94 -4.17 -17.25
CA GLU A 156 8.21 -4.90 -17.43
C GLU A 156 8.70 -5.51 -16.11
N THR A 157 8.72 -4.73 -15.03
CA THR A 157 9.20 -5.19 -13.70
C THR A 157 8.09 -5.73 -12.80
N GLN A 158 6.83 -5.53 -13.18
CA GLN A 158 5.66 -5.81 -12.35
C GLN A 158 5.58 -5.00 -11.04
N LEU A 159 6.33 -3.90 -10.95
CA LEU A 159 6.37 -3.03 -9.78
C LEU A 159 5.35 -1.89 -9.90
N ALA A 160 4.92 -1.39 -8.74
CA ALA A 160 4.20 -0.13 -8.62
C ALA A 160 5.21 0.97 -8.26
N ILE A 161 5.33 1.99 -9.10
CA ILE A 161 6.30 3.08 -8.97
C ILE A 161 5.56 4.34 -8.54
N HIS A 162 5.82 4.76 -7.30
CA HIS A 162 5.31 6.01 -6.75
C HIS A 162 6.13 7.19 -7.30
N PRO A 163 5.50 8.31 -7.72
CA PRO A 163 6.21 9.46 -8.29
C PRO A 163 7.25 10.07 -7.36
N THR A 164 7.07 9.96 -6.04
CA THR A 164 8.02 10.51 -5.06
C THR A 164 8.96 9.45 -4.48
N PHE A 165 8.49 8.21 -4.32
CA PHE A 165 9.23 7.17 -3.58
C PHE A 165 9.80 6.08 -4.49
N GLY A 166 9.57 6.14 -5.80
CA GLY A 166 9.92 5.07 -6.72
C GLY A 166 9.27 3.76 -6.30
N ALA A 167 10.04 2.68 -6.26
CA ALA A 167 9.59 1.38 -5.76
C ALA A 167 9.73 1.21 -4.22
N TRP A 168 10.19 2.25 -3.50
CA TRP A 168 10.51 2.17 -2.07
C TRP A 168 9.29 2.44 -1.17
N HIS A 169 8.24 1.65 -1.40
CA HIS A 169 7.02 1.66 -0.59
C HIS A 169 6.40 0.26 -0.56
N ALA A 170 5.53 0.02 0.41
CA ALA A 170 4.75 -1.19 0.51
C ALA A 170 3.31 -0.88 0.92
N TYR A 171 2.36 -1.63 0.37
CA TYR A 171 0.95 -1.55 0.78
C TYR A 171 0.64 -2.66 1.77
N ARG A 172 -0.12 -2.32 2.81
CA ARG A 172 -0.38 -3.16 3.98
C ARG A 172 -1.85 -3.53 4.15
N ALA A 173 -2.76 -2.69 3.69
CA ALA A 173 -4.18 -3.03 3.74
C ALA A 173 -5.01 -2.19 2.76
N VAL A 174 -6.21 -2.68 2.45
CA VAL A 174 -7.32 -1.88 1.92
C VAL A 174 -8.46 -1.93 2.93
N LEU A 175 -8.87 -0.77 3.45
CA LEU A 175 -10.05 -0.61 4.29
C LEU A 175 -11.22 -0.12 3.44
N VAL A 176 -12.33 -0.86 3.38
CA VAL A 176 -13.58 -0.44 2.73
C VAL A 176 -14.57 0.02 3.81
N LEU A 177 -15.22 1.17 3.59
CA LEU A 177 -16.16 1.81 4.52
C LEU A 177 -17.49 2.13 3.82
N SER A 178 -18.60 1.65 4.38
CA SER A 178 -19.95 1.90 3.87
C SER A 178 -20.57 3.18 4.44
N THR A 179 -20.00 4.35 4.13
CA THR A 179 -20.51 5.65 4.59
C THR A 179 -20.82 6.57 3.41
N PRO A 180 -22.07 7.06 3.24
CA PRO A 180 -22.43 7.96 2.13
C PRO A 180 -21.54 9.20 2.07
N ALA A 181 -21.39 9.90 3.19
CA ALA A 181 -20.63 11.14 3.26
C ALA A 181 -19.17 10.98 2.82
N LEU A 182 -18.59 9.79 3.01
CA LEU A 182 -17.23 9.50 2.59
C LEU A 182 -17.15 9.20 1.10
N ALA A 183 -18.06 8.38 0.58
CA ALA A 183 -18.15 8.10 -0.86
C ALA A 183 -18.42 9.39 -1.67
N ASP A 184 -19.35 10.22 -1.21
CA ASP A 184 -19.74 11.48 -1.87
C ASP A 184 -18.61 12.54 -1.82
N SER A 185 -17.58 12.34 -1.00
CA SER A 185 -16.41 13.23 -0.94
C SER A 185 -15.37 12.97 -2.03
N LEU A 186 -15.46 11.83 -2.73
CA LEU A 186 -14.55 11.45 -3.80
C LEU A 186 -14.95 12.10 -5.13
N ALA A 187 -14.01 12.12 -6.07
CA ALA A 187 -14.31 12.51 -7.44
C ALA A 187 -15.34 11.53 -8.06
N PRO A 188 -16.23 11.98 -8.96
CA PRO A 188 -17.23 11.10 -9.57
C PRO A 188 -16.64 10.08 -10.55
N SER A 189 -15.41 10.29 -11.01
CA SER A 189 -14.72 9.42 -11.96
C SER A 189 -13.32 9.09 -11.47
N ALA A 190 -12.81 7.92 -11.87
CA ALA A 190 -11.44 7.52 -11.59
C ALA A 190 -10.44 8.56 -12.11
N PRO A 191 -9.34 8.82 -11.39
CA PRO A 191 -8.27 9.67 -11.89
C PRO A 191 -7.58 9.02 -13.08
N ASN A 192 -6.90 9.83 -13.90
CA ASN A 192 -6.03 9.30 -14.94
C ASN A 192 -4.91 8.47 -14.31
N ARG A 193 -4.66 7.29 -14.89
CA ARG A 193 -3.53 6.44 -14.48
C ARG A 193 -2.22 7.20 -14.71
N LEU A 194 -1.30 7.12 -13.75
CA LEU A 194 0.00 7.77 -13.89
C LEU A 194 0.77 7.12 -15.03
N PRO A 195 1.37 7.91 -15.95
CA PRO A 195 2.21 7.38 -17.00
C PRO A 195 3.55 6.91 -16.45
N CYS A 196 4.33 6.22 -17.27
CA CYS A 196 5.71 5.95 -16.91
C CYS A 196 6.47 7.27 -16.71
N LEU A 197 7.24 7.34 -15.62
CA LEU A 197 8.08 8.50 -15.30
C LEU A 197 9.30 8.61 -16.21
N LEU A 198 9.69 7.51 -16.86
CA LEU A 198 10.80 7.46 -17.79
C LEU A 198 10.32 7.65 -19.23
N SER A 199 11.04 8.46 -19.99
CA SER A 199 10.94 8.50 -21.44
C SER A 199 11.38 7.17 -22.06
N VAL A 200 10.98 6.93 -23.30
CA VAL A 200 11.40 5.74 -24.07
C VAL A 200 12.94 5.66 -24.15
N ALA A 201 13.60 6.80 -24.39
CA ALA A 201 15.06 6.86 -24.45
C ALA A 201 15.73 6.47 -23.13
N GLU A 202 15.18 6.91 -21.99
CA GLU A 202 15.69 6.53 -20.66
C GLU A 202 15.47 5.03 -20.38
N LYS A 203 14.30 4.48 -20.76
CA LYS A 203 14.05 3.03 -20.66
C LYS A 203 15.05 2.22 -21.48
N ASP A 204 15.29 2.63 -22.72
CA ASP A 204 16.22 1.93 -23.62
C ASP A 204 17.67 2.03 -23.12
N ALA A 205 18.07 3.19 -22.60
CA ALA A 205 19.37 3.37 -21.98
C ALA A 205 19.54 2.49 -20.73
N ALA A 206 18.54 2.45 -19.84
CA ALA A 206 18.54 1.58 -18.66
C ALA A 206 18.62 0.09 -19.05
N ARG A 207 17.85 -0.34 -20.05
CA ARG A 207 17.88 -1.71 -20.57
C ARG A 207 19.23 -2.08 -21.17
N ALA A 208 19.84 -1.18 -21.94
CA ALA A 208 21.17 -1.38 -22.50
C ALA A 208 22.23 -1.48 -21.40
N ALA A 209 22.16 -0.62 -20.37
CA ALA A 209 23.06 -0.66 -19.23
C ALA A 209 22.92 -1.99 -18.44
N MET A 210 21.70 -2.43 -18.14
CA MET A 210 21.45 -3.71 -17.47
C MET A 210 21.93 -4.89 -18.31
N THR A 211 21.67 -4.89 -19.61
CA THR A 211 22.16 -5.93 -20.54
C THR A 211 23.69 -5.98 -20.55
N SER A 212 24.34 -4.81 -20.57
CA SER A 212 25.80 -4.71 -20.49
C SER A 212 26.33 -5.26 -19.17
N ALA A 213 25.73 -4.88 -18.04
CA ALA A 213 26.09 -5.38 -16.72
C ALA A 213 25.92 -6.91 -16.61
N LEU A 214 24.79 -7.45 -17.10
CA LEU A 214 24.53 -8.90 -17.10
C LEU A 214 25.55 -9.67 -17.96
N ARG A 215 25.90 -9.14 -19.15
CA ARG A 215 26.96 -9.72 -20.00
C ARG A 215 28.33 -9.67 -19.34
N ALA A 216 28.64 -8.57 -18.66
CA ALA A 216 29.88 -8.44 -17.91
C ALA A 216 29.92 -9.40 -16.72
N SER A 217 28.78 -9.72 -16.10
CA SER A 217 28.68 -10.68 -14.99
C SER A 217 28.57 -12.16 -15.43
N ASP A 218 28.57 -12.46 -16.73
CA ASP A 218 28.61 -13.84 -17.22
C ASP A 218 29.97 -14.46 -16.87
N GLU A 219 29.95 -15.50 -16.04
CA GLU A 219 31.12 -16.16 -15.46
C GLU A 219 32.12 -16.62 -16.54
N VAL A 220 31.63 -17.00 -17.73
CA VAL A 220 32.47 -17.39 -18.88
C VAL A 220 33.21 -16.18 -19.48
N ASN A 221 32.53 -15.03 -19.59
CA ASN A 221 33.16 -13.79 -20.05
C ASN A 221 34.10 -13.20 -19.00
N LEU A 222 33.74 -13.26 -17.72
CA LEU A 222 34.57 -12.77 -16.62
C LEU A 222 35.86 -13.59 -16.53
N CYS A 223 35.77 -14.92 -16.60
CA CYS A 223 36.93 -15.81 -16.58
C CYS A 223 37.83 -15.61 -17.82
N THR A 224 37.24 -15.41 -19.01
CA THR A 224 37.99 -15.14 -20.25
C THR A 224 38.62 -13.75 -20.26
N GLN A 225 37.96 -12.73 -19.70
CA GLN A 225 38.50 -11.37 -19.61
C GLN A 225 39.59 -11.25 -18.54
N LEU A 226 39.46 -11.96 -17.42
CA LEU A 226 40.44 -11.92 -16.32
C LEU A 226 41.65 -12.83 -16.56
N HIS A 227 41.50 -13.94 -17.31
CA HIS A 227 42.56 -14.96 -17.49
C HIS A 227 42.93 -15.26 -18.95
N GLY A 228 42.31 -14.58 -19.92
CA GLY A 228 42.44 -14.94 -21.33
C GLY A 228 41.85 -16.32 -21.66
N ALA A 229 42.06 -16.81 -22.89
CA ALA A 229 41.55 -18.10 -23.36
C ALA A 229 42.17 -19.35 -22.67
N LYS A 230 42.97 -19.19 -21.61
CA LYS A 230 43.72 -20.28 -20.96
C LYS A 230 43.05 -20.87 -19.72
N GLY A 231 41.92 -20.33 -19.26
CA GLY A 231 41.20 -20.83 -18.09
C GLY A 231 41.85 -20.46 -16.76
N MET A 232 41.06 -20.54 -15.69
CA MET A 232 41.35 -20.08 -14.33
C MET A 232 42.50 -20.90 -13.67
N GLU A 233 43.69 -20.29 -13.50
CA GLU A 233 44.68 -20.81 -12.55
C GLU A 233 44.22 -20.53 -11.12
N VAL A 234 44.63 -21.40 -10.18
CA VAL A 234 44.21 -21.47 -8.76
C VAL A 234 44.35 -20.15 -7.97
N ASP A 235 45.08 -19.17 -8.50
CA ASP A 235 45.49 -17.93 -7.82
C ASP A 235 44.38 -16.87 -7.67
N VAL A 236 43.23 -17.05 -8.33
CA VAL A 236 42.15 -16.05 -8.39
C VAL A 236 41.29 -16.02 -7.13
N ARG A 237 41.19 -17.16 -6.42
CA ARG A 237 40.49 -17.21 -5.13
C ARG A 237 41.18 -16.36 -4.06
N LEU A 238 42.51 -16.23 -4.17
CA LEU A 238 43.30 -15.40 -3.27
C LEU A 238 43.17 -13.91 -3.61
N ALA A 239 43.12 -13.56 -4.90
CA ALA A 239 42.85 -12.18 -5.34
C ALA A 239 41.44 -11.69 -4.97
N TRP A 240 40.43 -12.56 -5.07
CA TRP A 240 39.06 -12.26 -4.62
C TRP A 240 38.95 -12.10 -3.10
N ALA A 241 39.71 -12.87 -2.32
CA ALA A 241 39.77 -12.72 -0.87
C ALA A 241 40.42 -11.39 -0.46
N ALA A 242 41.39 -10.87 -1.23
CA ALA A 242 42.08 -9.62 -0.94
C ALA A 242 41.31 -8.34 -1.34
N LEU A 243 40.27 -8.45 -2.19
CA LEU A 243 39.41 -7.33 -2.61
C LEU A 243 38.18 -7.12 -1.69
N ARG A 244 37.97 -8.03 -0.74
CA ARG A 244 36.80 -8.03 0.16
C ARG A 244 37.08 -7.33 1.51
N ASP A 245 38.34 -6.98 1.77
CA ASP A 245 38.80 -6.12 2.86
C ASP A 245 39.16 -4.71 2.33
#